data_AF-A0A2N1XQG0-F1
#
_entry.id   AF-A0A2N1XQG0-F1
#
_cell.length_a   1.000
_cell.length_b   1.000
_cell.length_c   1.000
_cell.angle_alpha   90.00
_cell.angle_beta   90.00
_cell.angle_gamma   90.00
#
_symmetry.space_group_name_H-M   'P 1'
#
loop_
_entity.id
_entity.type
_entity.pdbx_description
1 polymer ?
#
loop_
_entity_poly.entity_id
_entity_poly.type
_entity_poly.pdbx_seq_one_letter_code
_entity_poly.pdbx_strand_id
1 'polypeptide(L)'
;MKLAVRFGAVVVLIAVSACTSTGVKKPQTTASETLEITKSTQPESAQNSELAPQSSRSKAGKTLNLVRMLDGGACKNDREGVKGIFLLYADPVAVETIQAQRGVEVFTEFENKIQTFSAEALQEAVNKTDFTPDPFALDAADAQLKVSRQFLDHFDNAIAPAIDAFEQDSGLPIDVKAFFSSLVFYTQGCEATYGHEQPDDANGF
;
A
#
# COMPACT_ATOMS: atom_id res chain seq x y z
N MET A 1 26.92 -44.52 39.53
CA MET A 1 26.83 -45.28 38.26
C MET A 1 26.33 -44.31 37.20
N LYS A 2 27.20 -43.62 36.45
CA LYS A 2 27.78 -43.96 35.12
C LYS A 2 26.75 -44.38 34.06
N LEU A 3 26.51 -43.50 33.09
CA LEU A 3 26.64 -43.67 31.61
C LEU A 3 25.74 -42.64 30.92
N ALA A 4 26.01 -42.08 29.74
CA ALA A 4 27.22 -41.73 29.01
C ALA A 4 26.69 -40.87 27.84
N VAL A 5 27.26 -39.69 27.66
CA VAL A 5 26.99 -38.81 26.51
C VAL A 5 27.55 -39.46 25.24
N ARG A 6 26.80 -39.42 24.14
CA ARG A 6 27.34 -39.68 22.79
C ARG A 6 26.98 -38.55 21.84
N PHE A 7 28.01 -37.76 21.51
CA PHE A 7 28.04 -36.89 20.35
C PHE A 7 27.96 -37.73 19.07
N GLY A 8 27.08 -37.34 18.16
CA GLY A 8 27.04 -37.84 16.79
C GLY A 8 26.96 -36.65 15.84
N ALA A 9 28.09 -36.29 15.24
CA ALA A 9 28.18 -35.32 14.16
C ALA A 9 27.53 -35.92 12.90
N VAL A 10 26.53 -35.23 12.34
CA VAL A 10 26.06 -35.47 10.97
C VAL A 10 26.51 -34.28 10.14
N VAL A 11 27.47 -34.55 9.27
CA VAL A 11 27.98 -33.64 8.24
C VAL A 11 27.30 -34.01 6.91
N VAL A 12 27.27 -33.02 6.01
CA VAL A 12 27.10 -33.08 4.55
C VAL A 12 25.67 -33.33 4.02
N LEU A 13 25.13 -32.67 2.97
CA LEU A 13 25.67 -31.94 1.82
C LEU A 13 24.69 -30.79 1.42
N ILE A 14 25.23 -29.60 1.13
CA ILE A 14 24.50 -28.49 0.50
C ILE A 14 24.53 -28.73 -1.02
N ALA A 15 23.37 -28.94 -1.64
CA ALA A 15 23.24 -28.96 -3.10
C ALA A 15 22.99 -27.53 -3.58
N VAL A 16 24.01 -26.93 -4.23
CA VAL A 16 23.89 -25.63 -4.90
C VAL A 16 23.48 -25.90 -6.35
N SER A 17 22.23 -25.62 -6.69
CA SER A 17 21.73 -25.66 -8.07
C SER A 17 22.13 -24.37 -8.81
N ALA A 18 23.27 -24.41 -9.50
CA ALA A 18 23.66 -23.36 -10.45
C ALA A 18 22.85 -23.52 -11.76
N CYS A 19 21.91 -22.60 -12.01
CA CYS A 19 21.25 -22.48 -13.31
C CYS A 19 22.19 -21.80 -14.30
N THR A 20 22.68 -22.56 -15.28
CA THR A 20 23.46 -22.05 -16.41
C THR A 20 22.51 -21.47 -17.46
N SER A 21 22.52 -20.13 -17.62
CA SER A 21 21.80 -19.50 -18.73
C SER A 21 22.53 -19.80 -20.04
N THR A 22 21.88 -20.46 -20.99
CA THR A 22 22.39 -20.57 -22.35
C THR A 22 21.94 -19.35 -23.15
N GLY A 23 22.90 -18.54 -23.57
CA GLY A 23 22.67 -17.43 -24.49
C GLY A 23 22.30 -17.95 -25.88
N VAL A 24 21.11 -17.59 -26.35
CA VAL A 24 20.63 -17.92 -27.70
C VAL A 24 21.34 -17.03 -28.71
N LYS A 25 22.06 -17.66 -29.66
CA LYS A 25 22.64 -17.03 -30.84
C LYS A 25 21.53 -16.42 -31.72
N LYS A 26 21.65 -15.12 -32.01
CA LYS A 26 20.91 -14.45 -33.11
C LYS A 26 21.41 -14.97 -34.46
N PRO A 27 20.52 -15.32 -35.40
CA PRO A 27 20.81 -15.25 -36.83
C PRO A 27 20.46 -13.85 -37.34
N GLN A 28 21.44 -13.15 -37.91
CA GLN A 28 21.20 -12.09 -38.88
C GLN A 28 20.80 -12.72 -40.21
N THR A 29 19.77 -12.19 -40.88
CA THR A 29 19.77 -11.80 -42.32
C THR A 29 18.37 -11.30 -42.72
N THR A 30 18.27 -9.98 -42.83
CA THR A 30 17.67 -9.17 -43.91
C THR A 30 16.32 -9.56 -44.55
N ALA A 31 15.30 -8.71 -44.37
CA ALA A 31 14.49 -8.13 -45.45
C ALA A 31 13.57 -7.03 -44.89
N SER A 32 13.48 -5.92 -45.64
CA SER A 32 12.68 -4.74 -45.34
C SER A 32 11.23 -4.97 -45.76
N GLU A 33 10.28 -4.72 -44.87
CA GLU A 33 8.90 -4.44 -45.26
C GLU A 33 8.25 -3.48 -44.24
N THR A 34 7.97 -2.27 -44.72
CA THR A 34 7.24 -1.22 -44.01
C THR A 34 5.79 -1.63 -43.90
N LEU A 35 5.29 -1.80 -42.67
CA LEU A 35 3.86 -1.77 -42.36
C LEU A 35 3.66 -0.90 -41.12
N GLU A 36 3.13 0.31 -41.34
CA GLU A 36 2.39 1.05 -40.33
C GLU A 36 1.21 0.19 -39.86
N ILE A 37 1.24 -0.27 -38.62
CA ILE A 37 0.05 -0.76 -37.92
C ILE A 37 0.01 -0.09 -36.55
N THR A 38 -0.86 0.93 -36.50
CA THR A 38 -1.82 1.24 -35.44
C THR A 38 -1.36 1.00 -34.01
N LYS A 39 -1.17 2.12 -33.30
CA LYS A 39 -1.22 2.32 -31.86
C LYS A 39 -2.15 1.28 -31.19
N SER A 40 -1.56 0.20 -30.70
CA SER A 40 -2.26 -0.78 -29.87
C SER A 40 -2.41 -0.16 -28.49
N THR A 41 -3.61 0.37 -28.21
CA THR A 41 -4.09 0.60 -26.86
C THR A 41 -4.14 -0.75 -26.18
N GLN A 42 -3.06 -1.12 -25.51
CA GLN A 42 -3.04 -2.24 -24.60
C GLN A 42 -3.91 -1.85 -23.41
N PRO A 43 -4.94 -2.64 -23.04
CA PRO A 43 -5.68 -2.39 -21.82
C PRO A 43 -4.68 -2.50 -20.67
N GLU A 44 -4.67 -1.46 -19.85
CA GLU A 44 -3.95 -1.37 -18.59
C GLU A 44 -4.28 -2.64 -17.78
N SER A 45 -3.40 -3.63 -17.84
CA SER A 45 -3.52 -4.83 -17.02
C SER A 45 -3.20 -4.39 -15.60
N ALA A 46 -4.25 -3.97 -14.91
CA ALA A 46 -4.22 -3.70 -13.50
C ALA A 46 -3.65 -4.94 -12.76
N GLN A 47 -2.83 -4.65 -11.75
CA GLN A 47 -2.57 -5.51 -10.59
C GLN A 47 -1.60 -6.68 -10.82
N ASN A 48 -0.30 -6.39 -10.91
CA ASN A 48 0.74 -7.31 -10.47
C ASN A 48 1.90 -6.54 -9.81
N SER A 49 1.96 -6.64 -8.48
CA SER A 49 3.18 -6.50 -7.65
C SER A 49 4.03 -5.25 -7.83
N GLU A 50 3.51 -4.09 -7.42
CA GLU A 50 4.42 -3.00 -7.04
C GLU A 50 5.08 -3.33 -5.69
N LEU A 51 6.31 -3.83 -5.77
CA LEU A 51 7.19 -4.05 -4.62
C LEU A 51 7.59 -2.73 -3.95
N ALA A 52 7.49 -1.61 -4.67
CA ALA A 52 7.82 -0.27 -4.18
C ALA A 52 6.72 0.72 -4.60
N PRO A 53 6.42 1.76 -3.80
CA PRO A 53 5.47 2.81 -4.17
C PRO A 53 5.91 3.62 -5.40
N GLN A 54 4.96 4.00 -6.26
CA GLN A 54 5.21 4.97 -7.32
C GLN A 54 5.62 6.31 -6.74
N SER A 55 6.68 6.92 -7.28
CA SER A 55 7.12 8.26 -6.88
C SER A 55 6.18 9.38 -7.37
N SER A 56 5.34 9.10 -8.36
CA SER A 56 4.37 10.05 -8.91
C SER A 56 3.18 9.34 -9.56
N ARG A 57 2.09 10.09 -9.76
CA ARG A 57 0.88 9.60 -10.44
C ARG A 57 0.11 10.73 -11.11
N SER A 58 -0.69 10.40 -12.11
CA SER A 58 -1.56 11.37 -12.79
C SER A 58 -2.96 11.42 -12.17
N LYS A 59 -3.48 12.62 -11.92
CA LYS A 59 -4.86 12.89 -11.50
C LYS A 59 -5.36 14.14 -12.23
N ALA A 60 -6.47 14.03 -12.96
CA ALA A 60 -7.10 15.14 -13.68
C ALA A 60 -6.12 15.97 -14.57
N GLY A 61 -5.18 15.31 -15.24
CA GLY A 61 -4.18 15.97 -16.10
C GLY A 61 -3.01 16.62 -15.35
N LYS A 62 -2.96 16.51 -14.02
CA LYS A 62 -1.84 16.93 -13.18
C LYS A 62 -0.97 15.74 -12.81
N THR A 63 0.32 16.00 -12.57
CA THR A 63 1.26 15.03 -11.97
C THR A 63 1.37 15.33 -10.48
N LEU A 64 0.98 14.37 -9.66
CA LEU A 64 1.13 14.44 -8.21
C LEU A 64 2.36 13.62 -7.81
N ASN A 65 3.19 14.15 -6.91
CA ASN A 65 4.38 13.47 -6.39
C ASN A 65 4.09 12.87 -5.03
N LEU A 66 4.68 11.70 -4.75
CA LEU A 66 4.63 11.10 -3.41
C LEU A 66 5.36 12.03 -2.44
N VAL A 67 4.62 12.60 -1.50
CA VAL A 67 5.17 13.52 -0.49
C VAL A 67 5.28 12.87 0.88
N ARG A 68 4.47 11.86 1.16
CA ARG A 68 4.51 11.15 2.45
C ARG A 68 3.97 9.73 2.36
N MET A 69 4.54 8.86 3.19
CA MET A 69 3.97 7.57 3.53
C MET A 69 3.41 7.67 4.95
N LEU A 70 2.17 7.23 5.13
CA LEU A 70 1.43 7.28 6.38
C LEU A 70 1.19 5.85 6.86
N ASP A 71 1.62 5.52 8.07
CA ASP A 71 1.22 4.27 8.71
C ASP A 71 -0.22 4.41 9.20
N GLY A 72 -1.04 3.39 8.93
CA GLY A 72 -2.45 3.39 9.34
C GLY A 72 -2.92 2.00 9.70
N GLY A 73 -3.83 1.94 10.66
CA GLY A 73 -4.54 0.73 10.99
C GLY A 73 -5.87 1.04 11.65
N ALA A 74 -6.84 0.16 11.44
CA ALA A 74 -8.14 0.22 12.11
C ALA A 74 -8.67 -1.19 12.36
N CYS A 75 -9.38 -1.34 13.47
CA CYS A 75 -10.09 -2.56 13.84
C CYS A 75 -11.59 -2.38 13.61
N LYS A 76 -12.23 -3.40 13.04
CA LYS A 76 -13.69 -3.53 13.00
C LYS A 76 -14.23 -4.00 14.35
N ASN A 77 -13.48 -4.87 14.99
CA ASN A 77 -13.71 -5.46 16.32
C ASN A 77 -12.38 -6.05 16.83
N ASP A 78 -12.40 -6.72 17.99
CA ASP A 78 -11.19 -7.29 18.62
C ASP A 78 -10.49 -8.37 17.78
N ARG A 79 -11.10 -8.85 16.70
CA ARG A 79 -10.58 -9.94 15.86
C ARG A 79 -10.19 -9.50 14.47
N GLU A 80 -10.91 -8.53 13.92
CA GLU A 80 -10.88 -8.17 12.50
C GLU A 80 -10.42 -6.73 12.31
N GLY A 81 -9.59 -6.52 11.29
CA GLY A 81 -9.10 -5.19 10.94
C GLY A 81 -8.05 -5.21 9.85
N VAL A 82 -7.52 -4.02 9.55
CA VAL A 82 -6.50 -3.81 8.53
C VAL A 82 -5.43 -2.89 9.08
N LYS A 83 -4.18 -3.16 8.73
CA LYS A 83 -3.08 -2.20 8.86
C LYS A 83 -2.26 -2.14 7.58
N GLY A 84 -1.53 -1.04 7.38
CA GLY A 84 -0.57 -0.91 6.29
C GLY A 84 -0.12 0.53 6.09
N ILE A 85 0.48 0.77 4.93
CA ILE A 85 0.98 2.07 4.49
C ILE A 85 -0.03 2.71 3.53
N PHE A 86 -0.23 4.01 3.69
CA PHE A 86 -1.03 4.87 2.84
C PHE A 86 -0.14 5.96 2.23
N LEU A 87 -0.31 6.21 0.95
CA LEU A 87 0.54 7.06 0.13
C LEU A 87 -0.15 8.39 -0.10
N LEU A 88 0.44 9.47 0.39
CA LEU A 88 -0.02 10.83 0.14
C LEU A 88 0.76 11.43 -1.03
N TYR A 89 0.02 11.80 -2.06
CA TYR A 89 0.52 12.50 -3.24
C TYR A 89 0.04 13.95 -3.25
N ALA A 90 0.85 14.88 -3.75
CA ALA A 90 0.48 16.28 -3.90
C ALA A 90 1.06 16.91 -5.18
N ASP A 91 0.37 17.91 -5.73
CA ASP A 91 0.84 18.69 -6.89
C ASP A 91 2.00 19.62 -6.45
N PRO A 92 3.24 19.40 -6.93
CA PRO A 92 4.40 20.19 -6.50
C PRO A 92 4.26 21.67 -6.87
N VAL A 93 3.60 22.01 -7.98
CA VAL A 93 3.42 23.40 -8.42
C VAL A 93 2.48 24.14 -7.48
N ALA A 94 1.41 23.46 -7.02
CA ALA A 94 0.50 24.02 -6.04
C ALA A 94 1.17 24.19 -4.67
N VAL A 95 2.01 23.24 -4.26
CA VAL A 95 2.81 23.35 -3.02
C VAL A 95 3.68 24.61 -3.05
N GLU A 96 4.47 24.82 -4.10
CA GLU A 96 5.33 26.01 -4.25
C GLU A 96 4.51 27.31 -4.24
N THR A 97 3.38 27.32 -4.94
CA THR A 97 2.48 28.48 -5.01
C THR A 97 1.90 28.82 -3.64
N ILE A 98 1.43 27.81 -2.90
CA ILE A 98 0.86 28.00 -1.56
C ILE A 98 1.93 28.46 -0.58
N GLN A 99 3.14 27.89 -0.62
CA GLN A 99 4.25 28.33 0.23
C GLN A 99 4.57 29.82 0.00
N ALA A 100 4.60 30.26 -1.26
CA ALA A 100 4.87 31.65 -1.60
C ALA A 100 3.75 32.62 -1.16
N GLN A 101 2.49 32.16 -1.14
CA GLN A 101 1.32 33.01 -0.85
C GLN A 101 0.92 33.01 0.63
N ARG A 102 1.05 31.87 1.31
CA ARG A 102 0.47 31.61 2.64
C ARG A 102 1.51 31.22 3.70
N GLY A 103 2.79 31.09 3.32
CA GLY A 103 3.83 30.61 4.21
C GLY A 103 3.89 29.09 4.31
N VAL A 104 4.91 28.57 4.99
CA VAL A 104 5.15 27.12 5.15
C VAL A 104 4.36 26.52 6.32
N GLU A 105 3.94 27.36 7.26
CA GLU A 105 3.23 27.01 8.47
C GLU A 105 1.85 26.38 8.22
N VAL A 106 1.20 26.71 7.09
CA VAL A 106 -0.11 26.15 6.72
C VAL A 106 -0.06 24.65 6.43
N PHE A 107 1.12 24.12 6.09
CA PHE A 107 1.25 22.69 5.77
C PHE A 107 1.10 21.81 7.01
N THR A 108 1.44 22.29 8.20
CA THR A 108 1.16 21.56 9.45
C THR A 108 -0.35 21.36 9.64
N GLU A 109 -1.15 22.39 9.36
CA GLU A 109 -2.61 22.28 9.41
C GLU A 109 -3.14 21.32 8.34
N PHE A 110 -2.60 21.38 7.13
CA PHE A 110 -2.97 20.48 6.05
C PHE A 110 -2.66 19.03 6.40
N GLU A 111 -1.48 18.75 6.94
CA GLU A 111 -1.10 17.40 7.37
C GLU A 111 -2.06 16.86 8.43
N ASN A 112 -2.41 17.68 9.43
CA ASN A 112 -3.36 17.28 10.47
C ASN A 112 -4.75 16.98 9.90
N LYS A 113 -5.25 17.83 8.99
CA LYS A 113 -6.54 17.60 8.30
C LYS A 113 -6.50 16.30 7.50
N ILE A 114 -5.44 16.08 6.71
CA ILE A 114 -5.27 14.89 5.89
C ILE A 114 -5.21 13.62 6.74
N GLN A 115 -4.42 13.62 7.81
CA GLN A 115 -4.35 12.48 8.72
C GLN A 115 -5.70 12.17 9.36
N THR A 116 -6.43 13.21 9.78
CA THR A 116 -7.75 13.05 10.42
C THR A 116 -8.74 12.38 9.47
N PHE A 117 -8.99 12.94 8.29
CA PHE A 117 -9.96 12.34 7.37
C PHE A 117 -9.49 11.00 6.81
N SER A 118 -8.18 10.77 6.70
CA SER A 118 -7.64 9.48 6.25
C SER A 118 -7.89 8.38 7.27
N ALA A 119 -7.75 8.69 8.57
CA ALA A 119 -8.06 7.76 9.65
C ALA A 119 -9.55 7.44 9.71
N GLU A 120 -10.41 8.43 9.51
CA GLU A 120 -11.87 8.25 9.43
C GLU A 120 -12.27 7.37 8.24
N ALA A 121 -11.74 7.66 7.05
CA ALA A 121 -11.99 6.86 5.84
C ALA A 121 -11.47 5.42 5.99
N LEU A 122 -10.32 5.24 6.65
CA LEU A 122 -9.78 3.92 6.98
C LEU A 122 -10.73 3.14 7.89
N GLN A 123 -11.20 3.75 8.98
CA GLN A 123 -12.14 3.11 9.90
C GLN A 123 -13.46 2.77 9.20
N GLU A 124 -13.98 3.66 8.35
CA GLU A 124 -15.19 3.40 7.57
C GLU A 124 -15.00 2.22 6.60
N ALA A 125 -13.87 2.18 5.89
CA ALA A 125 -13.55 1.11 4.97
C ALA A 125 -13.45 -0.25 5.68
N VAL A 126 -12.79 -0.28 6.83
CA VAL A 126 -12.71 -1.48 7.68
C VAL A 126 -14.10 -1.91 8.14
N ASN A 127 -14.96 -0.99 8.58
CA ASN A 127 -16.31 -1.32 9.04
C ASN A 127 -17.18 -1.92 7.91
N LYS A 128 -17.01 -1.45 6.67
CA LYS A 128 -17.73 -1.93 5.49
C LYS A 128 -17.18 -3.24 4.94
N THR A 129 -15.90 -3.53 5.14
CA THR A 129 -15.25 -4.73 4.62
C THR A 129 -15.81 -5.99 5.31
N ASP A 130 -16.09 -7.01 4.51
CA ASP A 130 -16.44 -8.35 5.00
C ASP A 130 -15.17 -9.19 5.12
N PHE A 131 -14.81 -9.52 6.37
CA PHE A 131 -13.63 -10.35 6.68
C PHE A 131 -13.98 -11.84 6.75
N THR A 132 -15.23 -12.20 6.48
CA THR A 132 -15.68 -13.60 6.49
C THR A 132 -14.91 -14.39 5.42
N PRO A 133 -14.33 -15.56 5.78
CA PRO A 133 -13.66 -16.42 4.82
C PRO A 133 -14.61 -16.79 3.67
N ASP A 134 -14.13 -16.65 2.43
CA ASP A 134 -14.90 -17.07 1.25
C ASP A 134 -14.86 -18.60 1.13
N PRO A 135 -16.00 -19.31 1.32
CA PRO A 135 -16.03 -20.77 1.25
C PRO A 135 -15.83 -21.29 -0.18
N PHE A 136 -15.83 -20.42 -1.19
CA PHE A 136 -15.62 -20.75 -2.60
C PHE A 136 -14.25 -20.34 -3.11
N ALA A 137 -13.38 -19.76 -2.28
CA ALA A 137 -12.02 -19.45 -2.69
C ALA A 137 -11.24 -20.74 -3.00
N LEU A 138 -10.46 -20.71 -4.08
CA LEU A 138 -9.67 -21.87 -4.50
C LEU A 138 -8.48 -22.11 -3.56
N ASP A 139 -7.96 -21.03 -2.97
CA ASP A 139 -6.94 -21.05 -1.92
C ASP A 139 -7.01 -19.79 -1.02
N ALA A 140 -6.10 -19.71 -0.05
CA ALA A 140 -6.02 -18.59 0.89
C ALA A 140 -5.59 -17.27 0.22
N ALA A 141 -4.82 -17.31 -0.86
CA ALA A 141 -4.37 -16.12 -1.57
C ALA A 141 -5.54 -15.48 -2.33
N ASP A 142 -6.39 -16.30 -2.95
CA ASP A 142 -7.62 -15.85 -3.62
C ASP A 142 -8.60 -15.22 -2.63
N ALA A 143 -8.81 -15.85 -1.47
CA ALA A 143 -9.65 -15.30 -0.40
C ALA A 143 -9.13 -13.94 0.06
N GLN A 144 -7.82 -13.83 0.28
CA GLN A 144 -7.17 -12.60 0.70
C GLN A 144 -7.29 -11.50 -0.36
N LEU A 145 -7.06 -11.81 -1.63
CA LEU A 145 -7.17 -10.85 -2.73
C LEU A 145 -8.58 -10.26 -2.83
N LYS A 146 -9.62 -11.07 -2.62
CA LYS A 146 -11.01 -10.60 -2.62
C LYS A 146 -11.26 -9.57 -1.50
N VAL A 147 -10.89 -9.90 -0.26
CA VAL A 147 -11.04 -9.00 0.88
C VAL A 147 -10.24 -7.71 0.66
N SER A 148 -9.01 -7.83 0.16
CA SER A 148 -8.18 -6.67 -0.14
C SER A 148 -8.80 -5.74 -1.18
N ARG A 149 -9.37 -6.28 -2.26
CA ARG A 149 -10.06 -5.46 -3.28
C ARG A 149 -11.29 -4.76 -2.71
N GLN A 150 -12.10 -5.46 -1.92
CA GLN A 150 -13.25 -4.85 -1.24
C GLN A 150 -12.82 -3.70 -0.33
N PHE A 151 -11.77 -3.91 0.48
CA PHE A 151 -11.22 -2.87 1.33
C PHE A 151 -10.72 -1.66 0.53
N LEU A 152 -9.95 -1.88 -0.54
CA LEU A 152 -9.46 -0.79 -1.39
C LEU A 152 -10.60 0.02 -1.99
N ASP A 153 -11.62 -0.65 -2.52
CA ASP A 153 -12.81 0.01 -3.08
C ASP A 153 -13.55 0.81 -1.99
N HIS A 154 -13.72 0.24 -0.79
CA HIS A 154 -14.36 0.96 0.31
C HIS A 154 -13.55 2.17 0.78
N PHE A 155 -12.23 2.06 0.87
CA PHE A 155 -11.34 3.15 1.24
C PHE A 155 -11.37 4.28 0.22
N ASP A 156 -11.22 3.95 -1.07
CA ASP A 156 -11.25 4.93 -2.16
C ASP A 156 -12.58 5.69 -2.19
N ASN A 157 -13.70 4.99 -1.98
CA ASN A 157 -15.01 5.61 -1.92
C ASN A 157 -15.21 6.47 -0.65
N ALA A 158 -14.68 6.05 0.50
CA ALA A 158 -14.83 6.77 1.75
C ALA A 158 -13.98 8.05 1.78
N ILE A 159 -12.78 8.03 1.20
CA ILE A 159 -11.86 9.18 1.26
C ILE A 159 -12.12 10.25 0.20
N ALA A 160 -12.72 9.89 -0.94
CA ALA A 160 -12.92 10.79 -2.06
C ALA A 160 -13.65 12.11 -1.69
N PRO A 161 -14.77 12.10 -0.95
CA PRO A 161 -15.45 13.35 -0.59
C PRO A 161 -14.61 14.28 0.28
N ALA A 162 -13.78 13.71 1.17
CA ALA A 162 -12.91 14.48 2.05
C ALA A 162 -11.73 15.10 1.28
N ILE A 163 -11.17 14.36 0.31
CA ILE A 163 -10.18 14.90 -0.63
C ILE A 163 -10.78 16.06 -1.42
N ASP A 164 -11.96 15.88 -2.00
CA ASP A 164 -12.60 16.93 -2.81
C ASP A 164 -12.85 18.20 -1.98
N ALA A 165 -13.34 18.04 -0.74
CA ALA A 165 -13.55 19.15 0.18
C ALA A 165 -12.24 19.84 0.57
N PHE A 166 -11.18 19.07 0.84
CA PHE A 166 -9.85 19.60 1.14
C PHE A 166 -9.27 20.37 -0.05
N GLU A 167 -9.36 19.82 -1.28
CA GLU A 167 -8.86 20.48 -2.48
C GLU A 167 -9.61 21.79 -2.75
N GLN A 168 -10.92 21.83 -2.49
CA GLN A 168 -11.74 23.03 -2.64
C GLN A 168 -11.37 24.13 -1.63
N ASP A 169 -11.09 23.77 -0.37
CA ASP A 169 -10.70 24.71 0.70
C ASP A 169 -9.25 25.19 0.56
N SER A 170 -8.33 24.27 0.29
CA SER A 170 -6.89 24.54 0.33
C SER A 170 -6.32 25.03 -1.01
N GLY A 171 -6.95 24.66 -2.13
CA GLY A 171 -6.39 24.80 -3.47
C GLY A 171 -5.21 23.86 -3.76
N LEU A 172 -4.89 22.91 -2.87
CA LEU A 172 -3.82 21.94 -3.03
C LEU A 172 -4.39 20.61 -3.55
N PRO A 173 -4.17 20.24 -4.82
CA PRO A 173 -4.51 18.92 -5.32
C PRO A 173 -3.71 17.84 -4.62
N ILE A 174 -4.41 16.84 -4.10
CA ILE A 174 -3.82 15.69 -3.40
C ILE A 174 -4.47 14.39 -3.84
N ASP A 175 -3.83 13.28 -3.48
CA ASP A 175 -4.45 11.97 -3.54
C ASP A 175 -3.89 11.10 -2.42
N VAL A 176 -4.74 10.23 -1.87
CA VAL A 176 -4.36 9.31 -0.79
C VAL A 176 -4.76 7.91 -1.21
N LYS A 177 -3.80 6.98 -1.23
CA LYS A 177 -4.04 5.58 -1.62
C LYS A 177 -3.46 4.61 -0.62
N ALA A 178 -4.20 3.54 -0.34
CA ALA A 178 -3.64 2.38 0.33
C ALA A 178 -2.56 1.72 -0.56
N PHE A 179 -1.38 1.48 0.01
CA PHE A 179 -0.33 0.73 -0.67
C PHE A 179 -0.59 -0.77 -0.52
N PHE A 180 -1.23 -1.37 -1.54
CA PHE A 180 -1.70 -2.75 -1.51
C PHE A 180 -0.69 -3.76 -0.95
N SER A 181 0.56 -3.69 -1.40
CA SER A 181 1.63 -4.63 -1.01
C SER A 181 2.02 -4.55 0.48
N SER A 182 1.61 -3.51 1.19
CA SER A 182 1.85 -3.33 2.63
C SER A 182 0.66 -3.73 3.52
N LEU A 183 -0.50 -4.04 2.93
CA LEU A 183 -1.71 -4.30 3.69
C LEU A 183 -1.65 -5.66 4.38
N VAL A 184 -1.99 -5.66 5.66
CA VAL A 184 -2.14 -6.86 6.49
C VAL A 184 -3.55 -6.87 7.04
N PHE A 185 -4.26 -7.98 6.83
CA PHE A 185 -5.63 -8.17 7.28
C PHE A 185 -5.66 -9.15 8.44
N TYR A 186 -6.41 -8.78 9.47
CA TYR A 186 -6.58 -9.56 10.69
C TYR A 186 -7.93 -10.28 10.68
N THR A 187 -7.94 -11.54 11.12
CA THR A 187 -9.17 -12.35 11.26
C THR A 187 -9.27 -13.08 12.62
N GLN A 188 -8.21 -13.02 13.43
CA GLN A 188 -8.09 -13.79 14.68
C GLN A 188 -7.55 -12.97 15.87
N GLY A 189 -7.46 -11.65 15.73
CA GLY A 189 -6.91 -10.74 16.74
C GLY A 189 -6.45 -9.47 16.06
N CYS A 190 -7.15 -8.37 16.27
CA CYS A 190 -6.80 -7.10 15.67
C CYS A 190 -5.96 -6.27 16.66
N GLU A 191 -4.67 -6.16 16.35
CA GLU A 191 -3.73 -5.31 17.06
C GLU A 191 -3.40 -4.05 16.24
N ALA A 192 -4.38 -3.54 15.49
CA ALA A 192 -4.25 -2.23 14.87
C ALA A 192 -4.47 -1.15 15.94
N THR A 193 -3.56 -1.07 16.90
CA THR A 193 -3.58 -0.02 17.92
C THR A 193 -3.24 1.31 17.27
N TYR A 194 -4.10 2.30 17.50
CA TYR A 194 -3.77 3.70 17.30
C TYR A 194 -2.56 4.04 18.18
N GLY A 195 -1.59 4.76 17.63
CA GLY A 195 -0.41 5.27 18.34
C GLY A 195 -0.77 6.27 19.44
N HIS A 196 -1.37 5.78 20.51
CA HIS A 196 -1.27 6.32 21.84
C HIS A 196 -0.85 5.16 22.74
N GLU A 197 0.46 4.88 22.78
CA GLU A 197 1.06 4.50 24.06
C GLU A 197 0.74 5.64 25.01
N GLN A 198 -0.37 5.49 25.73
CA GLN A 198 -0.63 6.24 26.94
C GLN A 198 0.63 6.05 27.80
N PRO A 199 1.35 7.11 28.20
CA PRO A 199 2.43 6.92 29.15
C PRO A 199 1.77 6.32 30.39
N ASP A 200 2.20 5.10 30.73
CA ASP A 200 1.84 4.50 32.00
C ASP A 200 2.11 5.54 33.07
N ASP A 201 1.04 5.99 33.74
CA ASP A 201 1.12 6.75 34.97
C ASP A 201 1.76 5.85 36.03
N ALA A 202 3.08 5.68 35.95
CA ALA A 202 3.90 5.06 36.98
C ALA A 202 4.16 6.09 38.09
N ASN A 203 3.09 6.48 38.78
CA ASN A 203 3.18 6.94 40.16
C ASN A 203 2.71 5.79 41.05
N GLY A 204 3.67 5.07 41.63
CA GLY A 204 3.41 3.99 42.58
C GLY A 204 4.61 3.75 43.49
N PHE A 205 4.63 4.48 44.60
CA PHE A 205 5.47 4.39 45.82
C PHE A 205 6.81 5.14 45.84
#